data_AF-B2ZFK3-F1
#
_entry.id   AF-B2ZFK3-F1
#
_cell.length_a   1.000
_cell.length_b   1.000
_cell.length_c   1.000
_cell.angle_alpha   90.00
_cell.angle_beta   90.00
_cell.angle_gamma   90.00
#
_symmetry.space_group_name_H-M   'P 1'
#
loop_
_entity.id
_entity.type
_entity.pdbx_description
1 polymer ?
#
loop_
_entity_poly.entity_id
_entity_poly.type
_entity_poly.pdbx_seq_one_letter_code
_entity_poly.pdbx_strand_id
1 'polypeptide(L)'
;NNLSHPLATTLAIAALALKIGLAPVHFWLPEVLQGLDLLTGLILSTWQKLAPFALIVQLAPAIDPMLLTMLGLASTLVGGWGGLNQTQLRKILAYSSIAHMGWMVIVLQYAPQLTLLALGTYIFMTSAAF
;
A
#
# COMPACT_ATOMS: atom_id res chain seq x y z
N ASN A 1 -26.00 -0.93 10.18
CA ASN A 1 -24.58 -0.99 9.73
C ASN A 1 -24.52 -0.82 8.23
N ASN A 2 -24.29 0.40 7.73
CA ASN A 2 -24.25 0.68 6.28
C ASN A 2 -23.03 0.05 5.56
N LEU A 3 -22.02 -0.40 6.31
CA LEU A 3 -20.85 -1.13 5.81
C LEU A 3 -21.11 -2.62 5.55
N SER A 4 -22.34 -3.12 5.66
CA SER A 4 -22.69 -4.47 5.19
C SER A 4 -23.03 -4.50 3.70
N HIS A 5 -23.27 -3.35 3.08
CA HIS A 5 -23.63 -3.31 1.66
C HIS A 5 -22.38 -3.50 0.78
N PRO A 6 -22.38 -4.43 -0.18
CA PRO A 6 -21.19 -4.73 -1.00
C PRO A 6 -20.68 -3.53 -1.79
N LEU A 7 -21.57 -2.64 -2.25
CA LEU A 7 -21.16 -1.37 -2.87
C LEU A 7 -20.44 -0.43 -1.89
N ALA A 8 -20.84 -0.39 -0.62
CA ALA A 8 -20.21 0.47 0.37
C ALA A 8 -18.81 -0.04 0.73
N THR A 9 -18.64 -1.36 0.89
CA THR A 9 -17.34 -1.97 1.18
C THR A 9 -16.36 -1.87 0.01
N THR A 10 -16.84 -2.06 -1.23
CA THR A 10 -16.04 -1.88 -2.45
C THR A 10 -15.58 -0.44 -2.65
N LEU A 11 -16.46 0.55 -2.41
CA LEU A 11 -16.07 1.97 -2.45
C LEU A 11 -15.08 2.32 -1.33
N ALA A 12 -15.29 1.79 -0.13
CA ALA A 12 -14.38 2.01 0.99
C ALA A 12 -12.97 1.47 0.70
N ILE A 13 -12.85 0.24 0.18
CA ILE A 13 -11.54 -0.33 -0.16
C ILE A 13 -10.89 0.39 -1.35
N ALA A 14 -11.66 0.84 -2.34
CA ALA A 14 -11.13 1.64 -3.44
C ALA A 14 -10.56 2.98 -2.95
N ALA A 15 -11.26 3.66 -2.04
CA ALA A 15 -10.79 4.91 -1.43
C ALA A 15 -9.53 4.71 -0.58
N LEU A 16 -9.48 3.63 0.21
CA LEU A 16 -8.31 3.28 1.00
C LEU A 16 -7.13 2.89 0.10
N ALA A 17 -7.37 2.11 -0.96
CA ALA A 17 -6.38 1.73 -1.96
C ALA A 17 -5.73 2.97 -2.61
N LEU A 18 -6.54 3.97 -2.97
CA LEU A 18 -6.03 5.26 -3.46
C LEU A 18 -5.15 5.93 -2.41
N LYS A 19 -5.59 5.97 -1.15
CA LYS A 19 -4.87 6.66 -0.07
C LYS A 19 -3.51 6.04 0.23
N ILE A 20 -3.37 4.71 0.19
CA ILE A 20 -2.08 4.04 0.42
C ILE A 20 -1.23 3.85 -0.84
N GLY A 21 -1.82 4.09 -2.03
CA GLY A 21 -1.15 4.02 -3.32
C GLY A 21 -1.07 2.61 -3.92
N LEU A 22 -2.09 1.76 -3.73
CA LEU A 22 -2.17 0.46 -4.42
C LEU A 22 -2.47 0.64 -5.92
N ALA A 23 -2.04 -0.29 -6.74
CA ALA A 23 -2.47 -0.36 -8.13
C ALA A 23 -3.97 -0.72 -8.21
N PRO A 24 -4.72 -0.17 -9.18
CA PRO A 24 -4.27 0.68 -10.31
C PRO A 24 -4.12 2.17 -9.97
N VAL A 25 -4.49 2.61 -8.77
CA VAL A 25 -4.55 4.03 -8.34
C VAL A 25 -3.24 4.55 -7.72
N HIS A 26 -2.11 3.94 -8.10
CA HIS A 26 -0.78 4.16 -7.53
C HIS A 26 -0.01 5.34 -8.16
N PHE A 27 -0.44 5.84 -9.33
CA PHE A 27 0.31 6.79 -10.17
C PHE A 27 0.72 8.09 -9.47
N TRP A 28 -0.01 8.52 -8.43
CA TRP A 28 0.31 9.73 -7.70
C TRP A 28 1.58 9.57 -6.83
N LEU A 29 1.84 8.37 -6.32
CA LEU A 29 2.86 8.16 -5.28
C LEU A 29 4.30 8.40 -5.80
N PRO A 30 4.72 7.86 -6.97
CA PRO A 30 6.08 8.10 -7.48
C PRO A 30 6.37 9.57 -7.80
N GLU A 31 5.42 10.29 -8.38
CA GLU A 31 5.62 11.69 -8.75
C GLU A 31 5.62 12.60 -7.52
N VAL A 32 4.72 12.37 -6.56
CA VAL A 32 4.70 13.14 -5.31
C VAL A 32 5.99 12.90 -4.52
N LEU A 33 6.43 11.65 -4.35
CA LEU A 33 7.64 11.37 -3.57
C LEU A 33 8.90 11.96 -4.22
N GLN A 34 8.98 12.01 -5.56
CA GLN A 34 10.07 12.69 -6.27
C GLN A 34 10.08 14.22 -6.04
N GLY A 35 8.91 14.84 -5.87
CA GLY A 35 8.78 16.28 -5.67
C GLY A 35 9.00 16.76 -4.22
N LEU A 36 9.06 15.84 -3.27
CA LEU A 36 9.20 16.12 -1.84
C LEU A 36 10.66 16.06 -1.36
N ASP A 37 10.94 16.72 -0.22
CA ASP A 37 12.17 16.53 0.54
C ASP A 37 12.19 15.15 1.22
N LEU A 38 13.38 14.71 1.65
CA LEU A 38 13.57 13.36 2.18
C LEU A 38 12.75 13.11 3.46
N LEU A 39 12.67 14.10 4.36
CA LEU A 39 11.96 13.95 5.63
C LEU A 39 10.45 13.85 5.41
N THR A 40 9.85 14.70 4.56
CA THR A 40 8.43 14.57 4.24
C THR A 40 8.14 13.31 3.42
N GLY A 41 9.07 12.89 2.55
CA GLY A 41 9.00 11.60 1.84
C GLY A 41 8.99 10.39 2.79
N LEU A 42 9.80 10.43 3.86
CA LEU A 42 9.80 9.41 4.91
C LEU A 42 8.46 9.39 5.66
N ILE A 43 7.94 10.55 6.06
CA ILE A 43 6.64 10.65 6.74
C ILE A 43 5.50 10.14 5.83
N LEU A 44 5.53 10.48 4.54
CA LEU A 44 4.53 10.03 3.57
C LEU A 44 4.60 8.51 3.35
N SER A 45 5.80 7.94 3.27
CA SER A 45 6.00 6.51 3.02
C SER A 45 5.73 5.64 4.25
N THR A 46 5.86 6.17 5.47
CA THR A 46 5.65 5.41 6.72
C THR A 46 4.38 5.83 7.44
N TRP A 47 4.38 7.03 8.04
CA TRP A 47 3.34 7.49 8.97
C TRP A 47 1.96 7.60 8.31
N GLN A 48 1.89 8.15 7.09
CA GLN A 48 0.62 8.33 6.37
C GLN A 48 -0.03 7.00 5.95
N LYS A 49 0.70 5.88 5.98
CA LYS A 49 0.16 4.56 5.65
C LYS A 49 -0.49 3.86 6.84
N LEU A 50 -0.11 4.21 8.07
CA LEU A 50 -0.55 3.49 9.28
C LEU A 50 -2.08 3.50 9.45
N ALA A 51 -2.71 4.68 9.46
CA ALA A 51 -4.14 4.79 9.71
C ALA A 51 -5.01 4.16 8.59
N PRO A 52 -4.77 4.46 7.29
CA PRO A 52 -5.51 3.79 6.22
C PRO A 52 -5.28 2.27 6.21
N PHE A 53 -4.07 1.81 6.50
CA PHE A 53 -3.76 0.39 6.53
C PHE A 53 -4.48 -0.32 7.69
N ALA A 54 -4.54 0.29 8.87
CA ALA A 54 -5.32 -0.24 9.99
C ALA A 54 -6.81 -0.37 9.65
N LEU A 55 -7.38 0.56 8.87
CA LEU A 55 -8.76 0.45 8.38
C LEU A 55 -8.93 -0.70 7.38
N ILE A 56 -7.96 -0.93 6.49
CA ILE A 56 -7.98 -2.10 5.60
C ILE A 56 -7.97 -3.40 6.41
N VAL A 57 -7.14 -3.50 7.45
CA VAL A 57 -7.10 -4.67 8.35
C VAL A 57 -8.45 -4.94 9.00
N GLN A 58 -9.14 -3.89 9.47
CA GLN A 58 -10.45 -4.02 10.11
C GLN A 58 -11.57 -4.37 9.13
N LEU A 59 -11.51 -3.86 7.90
CA LEU A 59 -12.55 -4.08 6.89
C LEU A 59 -12.32 -5.36 6.07
N ALA A 60 -11.10 -5.91 6.05
CA ALA A 60 -10.74 -7.07 5.24
C ALA A 60 -11.71 -8.26 5.37
N PRO A 61 -12.21 -8.64 6.56
CA PRO A 61 -13.17 -9.75 6.69
C PRO A 61 -14.53 -9.51 5.99
N ALA A 62 -14.87 -8.25 5.70
CA ALA A 62 -16.14 -7.87 5.06
C ALA A 62 -15.99 -7.55 3.56
N ILE A 63 -14.78 -7.65 3.01
CA ILE A 63 -14.47 -7.37 1.61
C ILE A 63 -14.35 -8.69 0.85
N ASP A 64 -14.72 -8.68 -0.44
CA ASP A 64 -14.48 -9.81 -1.34
C ASP A 64 -12.97 -10.16 -1.40
N PRO A 65 -12.58 -11.38 -1.00
CA PRO A 65 -11.19 -11.86 -1.07
C PRO A 65 -10.57 -11.72 -2.47
N MET A 66 -11.38 -11.93 -3.52
CA MET A 66 -10.90 -11.81 -4.90
C MET A 66 -10.47 -10.38 -5.23
N LEU A 67 -11.19 -9.37 -4.72
CA LEU A 67 -10.83 -7.97 -4.92
C LEU A 67 -9.50 -7.62 -4.23
N LEU A 68 -9.31 -8.05 -2.98
CA LEU A 68 -8.08 -7.78 -2.23
C LEU A 68 -6.87 -8.47 -2.87
N THR A 69 -7.01 -9.73 -3.29
CA THR A 69 -5.93 -10.44 -4.00
C THR A 69 -5.59 -9.77 -5.33
N MET A 70 -6.58 -9.33 -6.11
CA MET A 70 -6.35 -8.60 -7.36
C MET A 70 -5.61 -7.27 -7.15
N LEU A 71 -6.02 -6.47 -6.16
CA LEU A 71 -5.31 -5.23 -5.79
C LEU A 71 -3.87 -5.50 -5.35
N GLY A 72 -3.67 -6.54 -4.54
CA GLY A 72 -2.34 -6.93 -4.05
C GLY A 72 -1.42 -7.42 -5.16
N LEU A 73 -1.90 -8.30 -6.04
CA LEU A 73 -1.14 -8.81 -7.19
C LEU A 73 -0.81 -7.70 -8.19
N ALA A 74 -1.78 -6.85 -8.53
CA ALA A 74 -1.52 -5.70 -9.39
C ALA A 74 -0.44 -4.80 -8.79
N SER A 75 -0.50 -4.54 -7.47
CA SER A 75 0.46 -3.67 -6.79
C SER A 75 1.86 -4.27 -6.73
N THR A 76 1.99 -5.57 -6.46
CA THR A 76 3.29 -6.25 -6.47
C THR A 76 3.93 -6.26 -7.86
N LEU A 77 3.16 -6.55 -8.91
CA LEU A 77 3.66 -6.56 -10.29
C LEU A 77 4.05 -5.16 -10.76
N VAL A 78 3.19 -4.16 -10.54
CA VAL A 78 3.44 -2.77 -10.91
C VAL A 78 4.61 -2.18 -10.13
N GLY A 79 4.69 -2.45 -8.82
CA GLY A 79 5.82 -2.03 -7.99
C GLY A 79 7.14 -2.65 -8.46
N GLY A 80 7.13 -3.94 -8.80
CA GLY A 80 8.31 -4.63 -9.35
C GLY A 80 8.75 -4.05 -10.69
N TRP A 81 7.85 -4.02 -11.68
CA TRP A 81 8.18 -3.59 -13.04
C TRP A 81 8.47 -2.08 -13.12
N GLY A 82 7.68 -1.28 -12.41
CA GLY A 82 7.83 0.18 -12.37
C GLY A 82 9.13 0.61 -11.71
N GLY A 83 9.62 -0.12 -10.72
CA GLY A 83 10.89 0.17 -10.04
C GLY A 83 12.13 -0.11 -10.87
N LEU A 84 12.11 -1.11 -11.77
CA LEU A 84 13.27 -1.49 -12.59
C LEU A 84 13.70 -0.41 -13.59
N ASN A 85 12.76 0.42 -14.05
CA ASN A 85 13.02 1.45 -15.06
C ASN A 85 13.18 2.86 -14.47
N GLN A 86 13.54 2.97 -13.19
CA GLN A 86 13.76 4.27 -12.52
C GLN A 86 15.23 4.44 -12.16
N THR A 87 15.78 5.62 -12.46
CA THR A 87 17.12 6.02 -12.01
C THR A 87 17.07 6.84 -10.72
N GLN A 88 15.90 7.43 -10.42
CA GLN A 88 15.71 8.28 -9.26
C GLN A 88 15.38 7.45 -8.02
N LEU A 89 16.24 7.53 -6.99
CA LEU A 89 16.07 6.76 -5.75
C LEU A 89 14.68 6.94 -5.12
N ARG A 90 14.15 8.17 -5.10
CA ARG A 90 12.82 8.45 -4.56
C ARG A 90 11.71 7.71 -5.31
N LYS A 91 11.76 7.64 -6.65
CA LYS A 91 10.80 6.84 -7.43
C LYS A 91 10.96 5.34 -7.18
N ILE A 92 12.20 4.85 -7.04
CA ILE A 92 12.46 3.45 -6.67
C ILE A 92 11.82 3.13 -5.30
N LEU A 93 12.00 4.00 -4.30
CA LEU A 93 11.39 3.85 -2.97
C LEU A 93 9.85 3.93 -3.00
N ALA A 94 9.28 4.74 -3.90
CA ALA A 94 7.84 4.77 -4.10
C ALA A 94 7.32 3.43 -4.67
N TYR A 95 7.97 2.88 -5.70
CA TYR A 95 7.59 1.59 -6.28
C TYR A 95 7.83 0.41 -5.33
N SER A 96 8.89 0.44 -4.53
CA SER A 96 9.10 -0.56 -3.47
C SER A 96 7.98 -0.51 -2.43
N SER A 97 7.50 0.68 -2.06
CA SER A 97 6.34 0.86 -1.19
C SER A 97 5.08 0.26 -1.78
N ILE A 98 4.80 0.48 -3.06
CA ILE A 98 3.64 -0.10 -3.77
C ILE A 98 3.70 -1.64 -3.71
N ALA A 99 4.87 -2.22 -3.97
CA ALA A 99 5.06 -3.66 -3.92
C ALA A 99 4.86 -4.24 -2.50
N HIS A 100 5.46 -3.62 -1.49
CA HIS A 100 5.33 -4.09 -0.10
C HIS A 100 3.88 -4.01 0.40
N MET A 101 3.16 -2.93 0.09
CA MET A 101 1.73 -2.82 0.42
C MET A 101 0.92 -3.90 -0.30
N GLY A 102 1.26 -4.24 -1.54
CA GLY A 102 0.62 -5.35 -2.26
C GLY A 102 0.79 -6.70 -1.56
N TRP A 103 2.01 -7.03 -1.12
CA TRP A 103 2.27 -8.25 -0.34
C TRP A 103 1.50 -8.29 0.98
N MET A 104 1.46 -7.16 1.69
CA MET A 104 0.71 -7.04 2.93
C MET A 104 -0.79 -7.28 2.73
N VAL A 105 -1.39 -6.76 1.66
CA VAL A 105 -2.81 -6.95 1.35
C VAL A 105 -3.14 -8.41 0.98
N ILE A 106 -2.23 -9.12 0.30
CA ILE A 106 -2.40 -10.55 -0.01
C ILE A 106 -2.39 -11.36 1.29
N VAL A 107 -1.36 -11.20 2.12
CA VAL A 107 -1.19 -12.03 3.33
C VAL A 107 -2.21 -11.71 4.43
N LEU A 108 -2.78 -10.50 4.43
CA LEU A 108 -3.81 -10.06 5.38
C LEU A 108 -5.01 -11.00 5.47
N GLN A 109 -5.41 -11.60 4.36
CA GLN A 109 -6.56 -12.50 4.29
C GLN A 109 -6.30 -13.86 4.96
N TYR A 110 -5.02 -14.24 5.09
CA TYR A 110 -4.62 -15.55 5.59
C TYR A 110 -4.06 -15.46 7.02
N ALA A 111 -3.18 -14.49 7.27
CA ALA A 111 -2.49 -14.30 8.53
C ALA A 111 -2.24 -12.80 8.80
N PRO A 112 -3.18 -12.10 9.47
CA PRO A 112 -3.03 -10.69 9.83
C PRO A 112 -1.76 -10.40 10.65
N GLN A 113 -1.29 -11.36 11.45
CA GLN A 113 -0.06 -11.23 12.23
C GLN A 113 1.18 -11.08 11.34
N LEU A 114 1.27 -11.82 10.23
CA LEU A 114 2.36 -11.69 9.26
C LEU A 114 2.33 -10.33 8.55
N THR A 115 1.13 -9.77 8.39
CA THR A 115 0.94 -8.44 7.82
C THR A 115 1.56 -7.37 8.71
N LEU A 116 1.33 -7.46 10.03
CA LEU A 116 1.93 -6.53 11.01
C LEU A 116 3.45 -6.67 11.07
N LEU A 117 3.96 -7.90 11.00
CA LEU A 117 5.40 -8.16 10.91
C LEU A 117 5.99 -7.50 9.66
N ALA A 118 5.37 -7.70 8.49
CA ALA A 118 5.79 -7.10 7.23
C ALA A 118 5.74 -5.56 7.27
N LEU A 119 4.72 -4.98 7.90
CA LEU A 119 4.64 -3.52 8.10
C LEU A 119 5.79 -3.00 8.96
N GLY A 120 6.13 -3.70 10.05
CA GLY A 120 7.24 -3.35 10.91
C GLY A 120 8.59 -3.42 10.19
N THR A 121 8.84 -4.48 9.42
CA THR A 121 10.08 -4.60 8.63
C THR A 121 10.15 -3.54 7.53
N TYR A 122 9.03 -3.25 6.86
CA TYR A 122 8.95 -2.19 5.86
C TYR A 122 9.29 -0.81 6.45
N ILE A 123 8.69 -0.44 7.59
CA ILE A 123 8.96 0.85 8.24
C ILE A 123 10.43 0.94 8.66
N PHE A 124 10.99 -0.12 9.24
CA PHE A 124 12.39 -0.16 9.63
C PHE A 124 13.33 0.04 8.43
N MET A 125 13.16 -0.76 7.37
CA MET A 125 14.00 -0.67 6.17
C MET A 125 13.85 0.68 5.45
N THR A 126 12.63 1.21 5.33
CA THR A 126 12.41 2.51 4.71
C THR A 126 13.03 3.64 5.53
N SER A 127 12.88 3.61 6.86
CA SER A 127 13.53 4.61 7.72
C SER A 127 15.05 4.62 7.62
N ALA A 128 15.67 3.48 7.36
CA ALA A 128 17.12 3.39 7.16
C ALA A 128 17.57 3.85 5.76
N ALA A 129 16.68 3.85 4.77
CA ALA A 129 16.98 4.20 3.38
C ALA A 129 16.81 5.70 3.07
N PHE A 130 16.08 6.44 3.90
CA PHE A 130 15.92 7.90 3.82
C PHE A 130 16.96 8.61 4.68
#